data_AF-A0A2H1KJ04-F1
#
_entry.id   AF-A0A2H1KJ04-F1
#
_cell.length_a   1.000
_cell.length_b   1.000
_cell.length_c   1.000
_cell.angle_alpha   90.00
_cell.angle_beta   90.00
_cell.angle_gamma   90.00
#
_symmetry.space_group_name_H-M   'P 1'
#
loop_
_entity.id
_entity.type
_entity.pdbx_description
1 polymer ?
#
loop_
_entity_poly.entity_id
_entity_poly.type
_entity_poly.pdbx_seq_one_letter_code
_entity_poly.pdbx_strand_id
1 'polypeptide(L)'
;MKLIAYHEAFLKDTVNLNRSRLSQLGNRVSSIVSALEKDDEVGEIFVRHIPQGSWAHNTIIKPLNKHEFDADILVELEEHADWSERDYITAVRDAFKRSATYKPLVRKKNRCVRIGYNNDCHVDVVPYIKLSDGRQVIVNWAEEKFEDTNPDQFTAWMKEHDDFALKNLRKVLRLLKYLRDYKQTFTIPSVILTLLVAERVTSWDADQRYKDVPTALKNMLNDLDQWLDLYPLMPWLEDPSCPGTYFNHRWNEDQYKSFKNRVKKYAAWVNEAYDEPDKATSLTAWQRVFGNGFKAPAVALSAAASESAPPTPVRLERAPNEQFIEEFGFAINLTHAAHIDATALMDGWRKSDLRRLRWLARNCQLDFEVTTDVQEPYDVYWKVRNVGVAEHRLRGEITADDGRRTKQENTLYPGRHYVEAYIVKDGQVRAMDRHGVPIE
;
A
#
# COMPACT_ATOMS: atom_id res chain seq x y z
N MET A 1 -9.28 -9.72 -22.62
CA MET A 1 -10.40 -9.59 -21.66
C MET A 1 -9.81 -9.49 -20.27
N LYS A 2 -10.16 -8.44 -19.51
CA LYS A 2 -9.47 -8.16 -18.22
C LYS A 2 -9.90 -9.07 -17.07
N LEU A 3 -11.16 -9.52 -17.08
CA LEU A 3 -11.80 -10.27 -15.99
C LEU A 3 -11.63 -9.58 -14.61
N ILE A 4 -11.96 -8.29 -14.52
CA ILE A 4 -11.78 -7.47 -13.30
C ILE A 4 -12.47 -8.13 -12.09
N ALA A 5 -13.76 -8.47 -12.20
CA ALA A 5 -14.51 -9.11 -11.11
C ALA A 5 -13.94 -10.48 -10.67
N TYR A 6 -13.24 -11.18 -11.56
CA TYR A 6 -12.58 -12.45 -11.22
C TYR A 6 -11.33 -12.19 -10.38
N HIS A 7 -10.56 -11.15 -10.71
CA HIS A 7 -9.40 -10.74 -9.90
C HIS A 7 -9.82 -10.30 -8.50
N GLU A 8 -10.91 -9.54 -8.39
CA GLU A 8 -11.45 -9.10 -7.09
C GLU A 8 -11.91 -10.28 -6.24
N ALA A 9 -12.67 -11.21 -6.83
CA ALA A 9 -13.09 -12.44 -6.16
C ALA A 9 -11.89 -13.30 -5.75
N PHE A 10 -10.92 -13.48 -6.65
CA PHE A 10 -9.73 -14.26 -6.38
C PHE A 10 -8.89 -13.67 -5.24
N LEU A 11 -8.71 -12.34 -5.24
CA LEU A 11 -8.07 -11.64 -4.13
C LEU A 11 -8.82 -11.90 -2.83
N LYS A 12 -10.13 -11.68 -2.81
CA LYS A 12 -10.96 -11.82 -1.61
C LYS A 12 -10.99 -13.24 -1.05
N ASP A 13 -11.22 -14.22 -1.91
CA ASP A 13 -11.62 -15.57 -1.50
C ASP A 13 -10.42 -16.52 -1.38
N THR A 14 -9.36 -16.27 -2.15
CA THR A 14 -8.19 -17.15 -2.23
C THR A 14 -6.93 -16.52 -1.64
N VAL A 15 -6.60 -15.28 -2.03
CA VAL A 15 -5.29 -14.67 -1.73
C VAL A 15 -5.26 -13.98 -0.38
N ASN A 16 -6.29 -13.21 -0.04
CA ASN A 16 -6.29 -12.37 1.16
C ASN A 16 -6.44 -13.21 2.42
N LEU A 17 -5.72 -12.82 3.46
CA LEU A 17 -5.97 -13.34 4.80
C LEU A 17 -7.37 -12.86 5.26
N ASN A 18 -8.19 -13.78 5.76
CA ASN A 18 -9.56 -13.45 6.14
C ASN A 18 -9.63 -12.56 7.39
N ARG A 19 -10.75 -11.85 7.55
CA ARG A 19 -10.95 -10.90 8.65
C ARG A 19 -10.82 -11.53 10.04
N SER A 20 -11.33 -12.75 10.24
CA SER A 20 -11.22 -13.45 11.53
C SER A 20 -9.77 -13.72 11.93
N ARG A 21 -8.92 -14.14 10.99
CA ARG A 21 -7.48 -14.36 11.24
C ARG A 21 -6.73 -13.06 11.49
N LEU A 22 -7.08 -11.99 10.77
CA LEU A 22 -6.53 -10.64 11.04
C LEU A 22 -6.90 -10.14 12.43
N SER A 23 -8.16 -10.30 12.85
CA SER A 23 -8.60 -9.95 14.21
C SER A 23 -7.90 -10.79 15.28
N GLN A 24 -7.76 -12.10 15.05
CA GLN A 24 -7.04 -12.99 15.96
C GLN A 24 -5.56 -12.62 16.06
N LEU A 25 -4.91 -12.28 14.93
CA LEU A 25 -3.54 -11.80 14.91
C LEU A 25 -3.39 -10.51 15.74
N GLY A 26 -4.31 -9.55 15.58
CA GLY A 26 -4.35 -8.33 16.40
C GLY A 26 -4.43 -8.64 17.90
N ASN A 27 -5.34 -9.53 18.31
CA ASN A 27 -5.49 -9.94 19.72
C ASN A 27 -4.22 -10.62 20.26
N ARG A 28 -3.56 -11.45 19.44
CA ARG A 28 -2.29 -12.09 19.80
C ARG A 28 -1.19 -11.06 19.99
N VAL A 29 -1.06 -10.09 19.09
CA VAL A 29 -0.08 -9.00 19.22
C VAL A 29 -0.34 -8.21 20.50
N SER A 30 -1.58 -7.81 20.78
CA SER A 30 -1.93 -7.13 22.03
C SER A 30 -1.54 -7.95 23.27
N SER A 31 -1.80 -9.27 23.24
CA SER A 31 -1.47 -10.16 24.36
C SER A 31 0.05 -10.35 24.53
N ILE A 32 0.81 -10.36 23.43
CA ILE A 32 2.28 -10.46 23.45
C ILE A 32 2.86 -9.17 24.03
N VAL A 33 2.40 -8.01 23.57
CA VAL A 33 2.85 -6.70 24.04
C VAL A 33 2.56 -6.52 25.53
N SER A 34 1.34 -6.82 25.98
CA SER A 34 0.99 -6.74 27.40
C SER A 34 1.77 -7.71 28.30
N ALA A 35 2.40 -8.74 27.74
CA ALA A 35 3.28 -9.62 28.51
C ALA A 35 4.67 -9.02 28.69
N LEU A 36 5.16 -8.24 27.71
CA LEU A 36 6.41 -7.50 27.82
C LEU A 36 6.26 -6.28 28.74
N GLU A 37 5.16 -5.53 28.62
CA GLU A 37 4.86 -4.39 29.48
C GLU A 37 4.77 -4.76 30.97
N LYS A 38 4.41 -6.01 31.29
CA LYS A 38 4.27 -6.52 32.66
C LYS A 38 5.51 -7.24 33.18
N ASP A 39 6.52 -7.42 32.35
CA ASP A 39 7.76 -8.07 32.77
C ASP A 39 8.62 -7.08 33.56
N ASP A 40 9.19 -7.51 34.69
CA ASP A 40 9.90 -6.61 35.63
C ASP A 40 11.19 -6.00 35.04
N GLU A 41 11.76 -6.60 33.98
CA GLU A 41 13.01 -6.12 33.37
C GLU A 41 12.73 -5.38 32.06
N VAL A 42 12.00 -6.02 31.14
CA VAL A 42 11.70 -5.41 29.83
C VAL A 42 10.64 -4.32 29.97
N GLY A 43 9.71 -4.45 30.91
CA GLY A 43 8.63 -3.49 31.13
C GLY A 43 9.13 -2.12 31.61
N GLU A 44 10.26 -2.06 32.34
CA GLU A 44 10.86 -0.80 32.81
C GLU A 44 11.38 0.06 31.66
N ILE A 45 11.87 -0.57 30.59
CA ILE A 45 12.43 0.11 29.41
C ILE A 45 11.51 0.06 28.18
N PHE A 46 10.28 -0.48 28.32
CA PHE A 46 9.35 -0.58 27.19
C PHE A 46 8.74 0.79 26.87
N VAL A 47 8.88 1.24 25.62
CA VAL A 47 8.32 2.51 25.16
C VAL A 47 6.98 2.29 24.45
N ARG A 48 6.99 1.48 23.38
CA ARG A 48 5.82 1.17 22.55
C ARG A 48 6.09 -0.02 21.64
N HIS A 49 5.05 -0.49 20.96
CA HIS A 49 5.20 -1.39 19.82
C HIS A 49 4.79 -0.72 18.50
N ILE A 50 5.38 -1.19 17.40
CA ILE A 50 5.11 -0.69 16.03
C ILE A 50 4.83 -1.90 15.14
N PRO A 51 3.66 -1.99 14.49
CA PRO A 51 3.43 -2.98 13.45
C PRO A 51 4.45 -2.82 12.31
N GLN A 52 5.01 -3.92 11.84
CA GLN A 52 6.00 -3.91 10.76
C GLN A 52 5.66 -4.97 9.69
N GLY A 53 6.41 -4.94 8.59
CA GLY A 53 6.37 -5.98 7.57
C GLY A 53 5.04 -6.07 6.83
N SER A 54 4.73 -7.27 6.35
CA SER A 54 3.59 -7.46 5.44
C SER A 54 2.22 -7.23 6.09
N TRP A 55 2.15 -7.35 7.43
CA TRP A 55 0.95 -7.03 8.18
C TRP A 55 0.69 -5.53 8.19
N ALA A 56 1.67 -4.71 8.60
CA ALA A 56 1.56 -3.25 8.59
C ALA A 56 1.29 -2.69 7.19
N HIS A 57 1.87 -3.32 6.17
CA HIS A 57 1.75 -2.90 4.77
C HIS A 57 0.48 -3.38 4.07
N ASN A 58 -0.37 -4.18 4.74
CA ASN A 58 -1.56 -4.81 4.17
C ASN A 58 -1.27 -5.68 2.94
N THR A 59 -0.10 -6.33 2.94
CA THR A 59 0.34 -7.28 1.89
C THR A 59 0.44 -8.72 2.39
N ILE A 60 -0.02 -9.00 3.61
CA ILE A 60 -0.18 -10.35 4.14
C ILE A 60 -1.15 -11.16 3.27
N ILE A 61 -0.81 -12.43 3.02
CA ILE A 61 -1.62 -13.36 2.22
C ILE A 61 -2.03 -14.57 3.05
N LYS A 62 -3.09 -15.24 2.63
CA LYS A 62 -3.45 -16.55 3.14
C LYS A 62 -2.30 -17.51 2.86
N PRO A 63 -1.83 -18.28 3.85
CA PRO A 63 -0.73 -19.19 3.62
C PRO A 63 -1.16 -20.33 2.71
N LEU A 64 -0.24 -20.76 1.84
CA LEU A 64 -0.39 -21.92 0.95
C LEU A 64 0.42 -23.10 1.50
N ASN A 65 0.18 -24.31 0.99
CA ASN A 65 1.04 -25.50 1.22
C ASN A 65 1.29 -25.84 2.71
N LYS A 66 0.30 -25.60 3.59
CA LYS A 66 0.41 -25.79 5.05
C LYS A 66 1.48 -24.89 5.70
N HIS A 67 1.91 -23.83 5.04
CA HIS A 67 2.73 -22.80 5.66
C HIS A 67 1.91 -22.03 6.70
N GLU A 68 2.62 -21.34 7.59
CA GLU A 68 2.06 -20.38 8.54
C GLU A 68 2.16 -18.97 7.95
N PHE A 69 1.25 -18.07 8.29
CA PHE A 69 1.44 -16.64 7.99
C PHE A 69 2.26 -15.97 9.09
N ASP A 70 2.95 -14.90 8.73
CA ASP A 70 3.86 -14.17 9.58
C ASP A 70 3.39 -12.73 9.82
N ALA A 71 3.72 -12.22 11.01
CA ALA A 71 3.59 -10.81 11.35
C ALA A 71 4.82 -10.37 12.13
N ASP A 72 5.27 -9.16 11.84
CA ASP A 72 6.42 -8.56 12.49
C ASP A 72 5.95 -7.38 13.35
N ILE A 73 6.49 -7.27 14.57
CA ILE A 73 6.36 -6.07 15.38
C ILE A 73 7.74 -5.62 15.83
N LEU A 74 7.96 -4.31 15.80
CA LEU A 74 9.06 -3.70 16.52
C LEU A 74 8.59 -3.42 17.94
N VAL A 75 9.45 -3.69 18.91
CA VAL A 75 9.28 -3.27 20.29
C VAL A 75 10.34 -2.23 20.56
N GLU A 76 9.90 -0.98 20.69
CA GLU A 76 10.76 0.15 21.02
C GLU A 76 11.12 0.06 22.50
N LEU A 77 12.42 -0.06 22.77
CA LEU A 77 13.00 -0.10 24.10
C LEU A 77 13.89 1.14 24.31
N GLU A 78 13.91 1.67 25.52
CA GLU A 78 14.87 2.71 25.92
C GLU A 78 16.30 2.16 25.86
N GLU A 79 17.25 3.03 25.51
CA GLU A 79 18.67 2.70 25.52
C GLU A 79 19.12 2.42 26.97
N HIS A 80 19.67 1.24 27.20
CA HIS A 80 20.14 0.78 28.50
C HIS A 80 21.67 0.81 28.55
N ALA A 81 22.23 1.65 29.44
CA ALA A 81 23.66 1.96 29.47
C ALA A 81 24.58 0.75 29.73
N ASP A 82 24.12 -0.22 30.53
CA ASP A 82 24.91 -1.40 30.89
C ASP A 82 24.68 -2.61 29.97
N TRP A 83 23.88 -2.46 28.90
CA TRP A 83 23.54 -3.56 28.00
C TRP A 83 24.40 -3.53 26.73
N SER A 84 24.88 -4.69 26.31
CA SER A 84 25.38 -4.88 24.95
C SER A 84 24.23 -5.04 23.96
N GLU A 85 24.53 -5.00 22.66
CA GLU A 85 23.53 -5.20 21.60
C GLU A 85 22.80 -6.54 21.78
N ARG A 86 23.49 -7.57 22.26
CA ARG A 86 22.91 -8.91 22.47
C ARG A 86 21.94 -8.97 23.63
N ASP A 87 22.05 -8.07 24.60
CA ASP A 87 21.26 -8.12 25.81
C ASP A 87 19.80 -7.79 25.51
N TYR A 88 19.51 -6.84 24.62
CA TYR A 88 18.12 -6.50 24.24
C TYR A 88 17.29 -7.70 23.75
N ILE A 89 17.81 -8.48 22.79
CA ILE A 89 17.08 -9.66 22.29
C ILE A 89 17.08 -10.81 23.33
N THR A 90 18.08 -10.85 24.20
CA THR A 90 18.17 -11.84 25.28
C THR A 90 17.13 -11.55 26.35
N ALA A 91 16.99 -10.29 26.77
CA ALA A 91 15.99 -9.82 27.72
C ALA A 91 14.57 -10.02 27.20
N VAL A 92 14.26 -9.63 25.96
CA VAL A 92 12.94 -9.89 25.35
C VAL A 92 12.63 -11.39 25.31
N ARG A 93 13.60 -12.25 25.01
CA ARG A 93 13.42 -13.71 25.06
C ARG A 93 13.14 -14.18 26.49
N ASP A 94 13.89 -13.67 27.45
CA ASP A 94 13.80 -14.12 28.83
C ASP A 94 12.51 -13.66 29.51
N ALA A 95 12.00 -12.47 29.17
CA ALA A 95 10.65 -12.04 29.53
C ALA A 95 9.58 -13.07 29.13
N PHE A 96 9.62 -13.53 27.87
CA PHE A 96 8.70 -14.58 27.43
C PHE A 96 8.96 -15.94 28.10
N LYS A 97 10.20 -16.28 28.47
CA LYS A 97 10.50 -17.51 29.22
C LYS A 97 10.04 -17.47 30.67
N ARG A 98 9.96 -16.28 31.28
CA ARG A 98 9.36 -16.07 32.62
C ARG A 98 7.84 -16.23 32.58
N SER A 99 7.20 -15.91 31.45
CA SER A 99 5.77 -16.15 31.25
C SER A 99 5.43 -17.64 31.02
N ALA A 100 4.59 -18.22 31.90
CA ALA A 100 4.09 -19.59 31.71
C ALA A 100 3.33 -19.79 30.38
N THR A 101 2.71 -18.73 29.86
CA THR A 101 1.96 -18.75 28.60
C THR A 101 2.88 -18.83 27.38
N TYR A 102 3.95 -18.02 27.37
CA TYR A 102 4.80 -17.87 26.18
C TYR A 102 6.07 -18.72 26.20
N LYS A 103 6.50 -19.20 27.37
CA LYS A 103 7.65 -20.09 27.53
C LYS A 103 7.66 -21.28 26.55
N PRO A 104 6.55 -22.00 26.28
CA PRO A 104 6.57 -23.09 25.30
C PRO A 104 6.55 -22.63 23.84
N LEU A 105 6.18 -21.37 23.58
CA LEU A 105 5.99 -20.82 22.22
C LEU A 105 7.20 -20.06 21.71
N VAL A 106 8.03 -19.55 22.63
CA VAL A 106 9.12 -18.62 22.32
C VAL A 106 10.32 -19.31 21.69
N ARG A 107 10.85 -18.71 20.61
CA ARG A 107 12.10 -19.11 19.96
C ARG A 107 12.93 -17.89 19.59
N LYS A 108 14.14 -17.79 20.11
CA LYS A 108 15.10 -16.75 19.69
C LYS A 108 15.56 -17.00 18.25
N LYS A 109 15.60 -15.95 17.44
CA LYS A 109 16.23 -15.91 16.11
C LYS A 109 17.39 -14.90 16.13
N ASN A 110 17.97 -14.61 14.96
CA ASN A 110 19.11 -13.70 14.90
C ASN A 110 18.73 -12.23 15.16
N ARG A 111 17.57 -11.81 14.68
CA ARG A 111 17.09 -10.40 14.74
C ARG A 111 15.78 -10.23 15.50
N CYS A 112 15.18 -11.32 15.96
CA CYS A 112 13.88 -11.29 16.61
C CYS A 112 13.71 -12.42 17.61
N VAL A 113 12.69 -12.30 18.44
CA VAL A 113 12.14 -13.36 19.28
C VAL A 113 10.80 -13.77 18.68
N ARG A 114 10.70 -15.01 18.23
CA ARG A 114 9.51 -15.55 17.56
C ARG A 114 8.56 -16.20 18.56
N ILE A 115 7.29 -15.82 18.52
CA ILE A 115 6.20 -16.53 19.20
C ILE A 115 5.41 -17.32 18.16
N GLY A 116 5.52 -18.66 18.20
CA GLY A 116 4.88 -19.55 17.24
C GLY A 116 3.55 -20.11 17.75
N TYR A 117 2.48 -19.97 16.95
CA TYR A 117 1.18 -20.61 17.16
C TYR A 117 1.03 -21.74 16.14
N ASN A 118 1.26 -22.97 16.59
CA ASN A 118 1.35 -24.16 15.74
C ASN A 118 0.25 -24.24 14.67
N ASN A 119 0.67 -24.46 13.43
CA ASN A 119 -0.19 -24.66 12.26
C ASN A 119 -1.11 -23.45 11.94
N ASP A 120 -0.76 -22.26 12.42
CA ASP A 120 -1.54 -21.05 12.17
C ASP A 120 -0.64 -19.87 11.78
N CYS A 121 0.06 -19.27 12.74
CA CYS A 121 0.89 -18.09 12.51
C CYS A 121 2.08 -18.01 13.46
N HIS A 122 3.03 -17.14 13.15
CA HIS A 122 4.01 -16.68 14.11
C HIS A 122 4.11 -15.16 14.13
N VAL A 123 4.48 -14.62 15.29
CA VAL A 123 4.78 -13.21 15.47
C VAL A 123 6.27 -13.06 15.79
N ASP A 124 6.98 -12.30 14.96
CA ASP A 124 8.37 -11.96 15.18
C ASP A 124 8.46 -10.63 15.94
N VAL A 125 8.96 -10.70 17.17
CA VAL A 125 9.15 -9.56 18.07
C VAL A 125 10.59 -9.07 17.93
N VAL A 126 10.78 -7.91 17.32
CA VAL A 126 12.09 -7.35 17.01
C VAL A 126 12.40 -6.23 18.02
N PRO A 127 13.42 -6.38 18.87
CA PRO A 127 13.91 -5.26 19.67
C PRO A 127 14.38 -4.13 18.76
N TYR A 128 13.88 -2.93 19.03
CA TYR A 128 14.17 -1.71 18.28
C TYR A 128 14.54 -0.61 19.28
N ILE A 129 15.62 0.10 19.01
CA ILE A 129 16.16 1.10 19.92
C ILE A 129 16.37 2.40 19.14
N LYS A 130 16.05 3.53 19.78
CA LYS A 130 16.52 4.85 19.36
C LYS A 130 17.70 5.21 20.24
N LEU A 131 18.90 5.16 19.66
CA LEU A 131 20.13 5.49 20.37
C LEU A 131 20.21 7.00 20.62
N SER A 132 20.96 7.37 21.63
CA SER A 132 21.22 8.76 22.02
C SER A 132 21.86 9.62 20.92
N ASP A 133 22.55 9.00 19.95
CA ASP A 133 23.09 9.66 18.75
C ASP A 133 22.04 9.89 17.65
N GLY A 134 20.79 9.49 17.88
CA GLY A 134 19.67 9.64 16.95
C GLY A 134 19.49 8.49 15.96
N ARG A 135 20.39 7.49 15.96
CA ARG A 135 20.24 6.30 15.12
C ARG A 135 19.06 5.46 15.59
N GLN A 136 18.38 4.88 14.60
CA GLN A 136 17.28 3.95 14.78
C GLN A 136 17.76 2.56 14.40
N VAL A 137 17.75 1.61 15.33
CA VAL A 137 18.48 0.35 15.14
C VAL A 137 17.68 -0.87 15.56
N ILE A 138 17.99 -2.01 14.93
CA ILE A 138 17.64 -3.35 15.39
C ILE A 138 18.90 -4.13 15.75
N VAL A 139 18.72 -5.24 16.45
CA VAL A 139 19.83 -6.09 16.91
C VAL A 139 20.15 -7.19 15.91
N ASN A 140 21.41 -7.32 15.49
CA ASN A 140 21.96 -8.54 14.92
C ASN A 140 22.72 -9.30 16.00
N TRP A 141 22.07 -10.32 16.57
CA TRP A 141 22.63 -11.03 17.72
C TRP A 141 23.90 -11.81 17.39
N ALA A 142 23.96 -12.47 16.23
CA ALA A 142 25.13 -13.28 15.86
C ALA A 142 26.40 -12.41 15.75
N GLU A 143 26.27 -11.23 15.16
CA GLU A 143 27.38 -10.31 14.95
C GLU A 143 27.61 -9.33 16.10
N GLU A 144 26.73 -9.32 17.12
CA GLU A 144 26.79 -8.39 18.26
C GLU A 144 26.91 -6.94 17.78
N LYS A 145 25.98 -6.55 16.92
CA LYS A 145 25.95 -5.19 16.36
C LYS A 145 24.53 -4.68 16.20
N PHE A 146 24.42 -3.36 16.24
CA PHE A 146 23.24 -2.64 15.78
C PHE A 146 23.23 -2.52 14.26
N GLU A 147 22.06 -2.76 13.66
CA GLU A 147 21.80 -2.53 12.25
C GLU A 147 20.81 -1.37 12.11
N ASP A 148 21.19 -0.36 11.33
CA ASP A 148 20.34 0.80 11.08
C ASP A 148 19.05 0.39 10.36
N THR A 149 17.95 1.02 10.75
CA THR A 149 16.63 0.81 10.15
C THR A 149 15.80 2.08 10.23
N ASN A 150 14.85 2.23 9.30
CA ASN A 150 13.88 3.33 9.36
C ASN A 150 12.47 2.83 8.96
N PRO A 151 11.80 2.09 9.86
CA PRO A 151 10.53 1.41 9.57
C PRO A 151 9.40 2.38 9.19
N ASP A 152 9.38 3.56 9.80
CA ASP A 152 8.39 4.60 9.53
C ASP A 152 8.58 5.17 8.11
N GLN A 153 9.83 5.45 7.72
CA GLN A 153 10.15 5.94 6.38
C GLN A 153 9.88 4.87 5.30
N PHE A 154 10.17 3.58 5.56
CA PHE A 154 9.82 2.51 4.61
C PHE A 154 8.31 2.40 4.42
N THR A 155 7.57 2.56 5.51
CA THR A 155 6.10 2.55 5.48
C THR A 155 5.53 3.76 4.73
N ALA A 156 6.12 4.94 4.91
CA ALA A 156 5.78 6.14 4.17
C ALA A 156 6.06 5.99 2.66
N TRP A 157 7.27 5.52 2.32
CA TRP A 157 7.70 5.24 0.95
C TRP A 157 6.76 4.24 0.25
N MET A 158 6.41 3.13 0.90
CA MET A 158 5.48 2.16 0.30
C MET A 158 4.07 2.75 0.15
N LYS A 159 3.61 3.55 1.13
CA LYS A 159 2.31 4.23 1.04
C LYS A 159 2.25 5.16 -0.16
N GLU A 160 3.29 5.95 -0.39
CA GLU A 160 3.42 6.86 -1.54
C GLU A 160 3.34 6.11 -2.87
N HIS A 161 4.09 5.02 -3.03
CA HIS A 161 4.02 4.21 -4.25
C HIS A 161 2.64 3.54 -4.42
N ASP A 162 1.96 3.15 -3.35
CA ASP A 162 0.58 2.66 -3.45
C ASP A 162 -0.43 3.77 -3.76
N ASP A 163 -0.16 5.02 -3.34
CA ASP A 163 -0.93 6.20 -3.75
C ASP A 163 -0.79 6.44 -5.26
N PHE A 164 0.44 6.44 -5.81
CA PHE A 164 0.69 6.53 -7.25
C PHE A 164 0.02 5.41 -8.04
N ALA A 165 -0.03 4.20 -7.49
CA ALA A 165 -0.69 3.06 -8.10
C ALA A 165 -2.21 2.99 -7.90
N LEU A 166 -2.87 4.08 -7.50
CA LEU A 166 -4.33 4.13 -7.24
C LEU A 166 -4.79 3.00 -6.30
N LYS A 167 -3.99 2.69 -5.28
CA LYS A 167 -4.24 1.61 -4.29
C LYS A 167 -4.19 0.19 -4.85
N ASN A 168 -3.67 0.01 -6.06
CA ASN A 168 -3.55 -1.31 -6.68
C ASN A 168 -2.17 -1.97 -6.46
N LEU A 169 -1.13 -1.24 -6.01
CA LEU A 169 0.19 -1.83 -5.70
C LEU A 169 0.06 -2.92 -4.62
N ARG A 170 -0.60 -2.64 -3.50
CA ARG A 170 -0.82 -3.64 -2.43
C ARG A 170 -1.59 -4.88 -2.89
N LYS A 171 -2.50 -4.73 -3.87
CA LYS A 171 -3.25 -5.85 -4.47
C LYS A 171 -2.33 -6.67 -5.38
N VAL A 172 -1.54 -6.01 -6.22
CA VAL A 172 -0.54 -6.65 -7.09
C VAL A 172 0.51 -7.40 -6.27
N LEU A 173 1.07 -6.78 -5.23
CA LEU A 173 2.03 -7.44 -4.33
C LEU A 173 1.48 -8.72 -3.71
N ARG A 174 0.19 -8.72 -3.29
CA ARG A 174 -0.47 -9.93 -2.80
C ARG A 174 -0.61 -11.00 -3.89
N LEU A 175 -0.96 -10.63 -5.12
CA LEU A 175 -1.00 -11.56 -6.25
C LEU A 175 0.38 -12.15 -6.58
N LEU A 176 1.44 -11.34 -6.54
CA LEU A 176 2.81 -11.80 -6.80
C LEU A 176 3.37 -12.67 -5.67
N LYS A 177 3.06 -12.35 -4.41
CA LYS A 177 3.36 -13.22 -3.26
C LYS A 177 2.62 -14.56 -3.36
N TYR A 178 1.33 -14.52 -3.72
CA TYR A 178 0.57 -15.74 -4.00
C TYR A 178 1.23 -16.54 -5.13
N LEU A 179 1.62 -15.89 -6.24
CA LEU A 179 2.24 -16.57 -7.38
C LEU A 179 3.57 -17.24 -6.99
N ARG A 180 4.39 -16.55 -6.20
CA ARG A 180 5.63 -17.10 -5.61
C ARG A 180 5.34 -18.38 -4.83
N ASP A 181 4.38 -18.33 -3.91
CA ASP A 181 4.09 -19.43 -2.98
C ASP A 181 3.31 -20.58 -3.64
N TYR A 182 2.45 -20.28 -4.62
CA TYR A 182 1.69 -21.24 -5.40
C TYR A 182 2.55 -21.99 -6.40
N LYS A 183 3.39 -21.28 -7.17
CA LYS A 183 4.22 -21.90 -8.22
C LYS A 183 5.50 -22.52 -7.66
N GLN A 184 6.08 -21.92 -6.61
CA GLN A 184 7.36 -22.34 -6.03
C GLN A 184 8.51 -22.44 -7.06
N THR A 185 8.41 -21.66 -8.15
CA THR A 185 9.35 -21.69 -9.28
C THR A 185 10.49 -20.68 -9.16
N PHE A 186 10.44 -19.78 -8.18
CA PHE A 186 11.45 -18.79 -7.84
C PHE A 186 11.38 -18.48 -6.34
N THR A 187 12.46 -17.94 -5.79
CA THR A 187 12.55 -17.53 -4.37
C THR A 187 12.99 -16.08 -4.30
N ILE A 188 12.27 -15.28 -3.52
CA ILE A 188 12.59 -13.86 -3.28
C ILE A 188 12.02 -13.44 -1.92
N PRO A 189 12.81 -12.74 -1.07
CA PRO A 189 12.29 -12.13 0.15
C PRO A 189 11.18 -11.13 -0.16
N SER A 190 10.12 -11.10 0.66
CA SER A 190 8.95 -10.24 0.42
C SER A 190 9.30 -8.74 0.38
N VAL A 191 10.28 -8.30 1.17
CA VAL A 191 10.75 -6.90 1.17
C VAL A 191 11.45 -6.55 -0.15
N ILE A 192 12.26 -7.46 -0.72
CA ILE A 192 12.91 -7.26 -2.02
C ILE A 192 11.87 -7.29 -3.15
N LEU A 193 10.89 -8.19 -3.10
CA LEU A 193 9.79 -8.18 -4.06
C LEU A 193 9.01 -6.85 -4.00
N THR A 194 8.78 -6.33 -2.79
CA THR A 194 8.11 -5.04 -2.59
C THR A 194 8.95 -3.90 -3.18
N LEU A 195 10.26 -3.86 -2.87
CA LEU A 195 11.21 -2.90 -3.43
C LEU A 195 11.14 -2.89 -4.96
N LEU A 196 11.41 -4.06 -5.56
CA LEU A 196 11.55 -4.18 -7.01
C LEU A 196 10.27 -3.83 -7.77
N VAL A 197 9.09 -4.11 -7.21
CA VAL A 197 7.80 -3.81 -7.87
C VAL A 197 7.38 -2.36 -7.63
N ALA A 198 7.52 -1.86 -6.40
CA ALA A 198 7.11 -0.49 -6.08
C ALA A 198 7.98 0.54 -6.81
N GLU A 199 9.29 0.31 -6.95
CA GLU A 199 10.20 1.15 -7.74
C GLU A 199 9.87 1.20 -9.25
N ARG A 200 8.91 0.38 -9.72
CA ARG A 200 8.37 0.46 -11.10
C ARG A 200 7.09 1.26 -11.19
N VAL A 201 6.51 1.65 -10.06
CA VAL A 201 5.34 2.53 -10.03
C VAL A 201 5.79 3.96 -10.27
N THR A 202 5.16 4.59 -11.25
CA THR A 202 5.31 6.01 -11.56
C THR A 202 3.97 6.74 -11.39
N SER A 203 4.01 8.03 -11.05
CA SER A 203 2.81 8.89 -11.08
C SER A 203 2.35 9.22 -12.49
N TRP A 204 3.22 9.05 -13.50
CA TRP A 204 2.90 9.34 -14.88
C TRP A 204 1.89 8.34 -15.45
N ASP A 205 0.83 8.84 -16.09
CA ASP A 205 -0.29 8.07 -16.64
C ASP A 205 -0.95 7.09 -15.65
N ALA A 206 -0.96 7.41 -14.34
CA ALA A 206 -1.47 6.53 -13.31
C ALA A 206 -2.91 6.03 -13.58
N ASP A 207 -3.79 6.89 -14.09
CA ASP A 207 -5.18 6.54 -14.45
C ASP A 207 -5.29 5.58 -15.64
N GLN A 208 -4.26 5.47 -16.47
CA GLN A 208 -4.23 4.45 -17.51
C GLN A 208 -3.53 3.18 -17.03
N ARG A 209 -2.43 3.36 -16.28
CA ARG A 209 -1.53 2.28 -15.89
C ARG A 209 -2.04 1.45 -14.72
N TYR A 210 -2.83 2.04 -13.81
CA TYR A 210 -3.23 1.40 -12.56
C TYR A 210 -4.72 1.52 -12.23
N LYS A 211 -5.58 1.85 -13.21
CA LYS A 211 -7.05 1.98 -12.99
C LYS A 211 -7.76 0.76 -12.41
N ASP A 212 -7.25 -0.43 -12.67
CA ASP A 212 -7.81 -1.68 -12.18
C ASP A 212 -6.71 -2.70 -11.89
N VAL A 213 -7.04 -3.74 -11.12
CA VAL A 213 -6.07 -4.77 -10.68
C VAL A 213 -5.37 -5.47 -11.85
N PRO A 214 -6.06 -6.02 -12.86
CA PRO A 214 -5.38 -6.69 -13.97
C PRO A 214 -4.52 -5.73 -14.81
N THR A 215 -4.95 -4.48 -15.03
CA THR A 215 -4.13 -3.48 -15.74
C THR A 215 -2.89 -3.11 -14.93
N ALA A 216 -3.02 -2.87 -13.62
CA ALA A 216 -1.90 -2.60 -12.73
C ALA A 216 -0.90 -3.76 -12.70
N LEU A 217 -1.38 -5.01 -12.56
CA LEU A 217 -0.55 -6.20 -12.59
C LEU A 217 0.23 -6.32 -13.89
N LYS A 218 -0.44 -6.13 -15.04
CA LYS A 218 0.18 -6.19 -16.37
C LYS A 218 1.32 -5.19 -16.48
N ASN A 219 1.04 -3.91 -16.17
CA ASN A 219 2.03 -2.84 -16.32
C ASN A 219 3.21 -3.02 -15.36
N MET A 220 2.95 -3.26 -14.06
CA MET A 220 4.03 -3.46 -13.09
C MET A 220 4.91 -4.69 -13.40
N LEU A 221 4.35 -5.79 -13.90
CA LEU A 221 5.14 -6.94 -14.33
C LEU A 221 5.97 -6.66 -15.58
N ASN A 222 5.40 -5.96 -16.57
CA ASN A 222 6.12 -5.61 -17.79
C ASN A 222 7.25 -4.62 -17.53
N ASP A 223 7.02 -3.62 -16.66
CA ASP A 223 8.05 -2.66 -16.27
C ASP A 223 9.16 -3.35 -15.46
N LEU A 224 8.79 -4.28 -14.57
CA LEU A 224 9.76 -5.09 -13.83
C LEU A 224 10.58 -5.98 -14.76
N ASP A 225 9.96 -6.63 -15.75
CA ASP A 225 10.66 -7.45 -16.76
C ASP A 225 11.65 -6.60 -17.57
N GLN A 226 11.21 -5.46 -18.09
CA GLN A 226 12.06 -4.53 -18.82
C GLN A 226 13.25 -4.05 -17.98
N TRP A 227 13.00 -3.67 -16.72
CA TRP A 227 14.07 -3.27 -15.82
C TRP A 227 15.03 -4.43 -15.57
N LEU A 228 14.54 -5.64 -15.26
CA LEU A 228 15.40 -6.80 -15.02
C LEU A 228 16.26 -7.14 -16.24
N ASP A 229 15.75 -6.96 -17.46
CA ASP A 229 16.52 -7.18 -18.69
C ASP A 229 17.76 -6.26 -18.80
N LEU A 230 17.71 -5.04 -18.25
CA LEU A 230 18.84 -4.11 -18.18
C LEU A 230 19.93 -4.53 -17.19
N TYR A 231 19.62 -5.42 -16.25
CA TYR A 231 20.56 -5.88 -15.21
C TYR A 231 20.86 -7.39 -15.38
N PRO A 232 21.90 -7.76 -16.15
CA PRO A 232 22.32 -9.16 -16.28
C PRO A 232 22.72 -9.80 -14.94
N LEU A 233 23.26 -8.99 -14.02
CA LEU A 233 23.64 -9.38 -12.66
C LEU A 233 22.78 -8.66 -11.63
N MET A 234 22.65 -9.22 -10.42
CA MET A 234 21.88 -8.61 -9.33
C MET A 234 22.44 -7.21 -9.00
N PRO A 235 21.64 -6.13 -9.15
CA PRO A 235 22.10 -4.80 -8.80
C PRO A 235 22.17 -4.61 -7.29
N TRP A 236 22.74 -3.48 -6.86
CA TRP A 236 22.61 -3.03 -5.47
C TRP A 236 21.14 -2.69 -5.18
N LEU A 237 20.62 -3.27 -4.10
CA LEU A 237 19.25 -3.16 -3.64
C LEU A 237 19.22 -2.30 -2.39
N GLU A 238 19.43 -1.00 -2.57
CA GLU A 238 19.41 -0.03 -1.48
C GLU A 238 18.04 0.01 -0.80
N ASP A 239 18.04 0.16 0.53
CA ASP A 239 16.82 0.39 1.29
C ASP A 239 16.39 1.86 1.13
N PRO A 240 15.24 2.15 0.47
CA PRO A 240 14.79 3.52 0.23
C PRO A 240 14.46 4.27 1.52
N SER A 241 14.32 3.55 2.64
CA SER A 241 14.07 4.14 3.95
C SER A 241 15.33 4.49 4.74
N CYS A 242 16.44 3.83 4.42
CA CYS A 242 17.66 3.91 5.19
C CYS A 242 18.87 3.97 4.22
N PRO A 243 19.15 5.15 3.65
CA PRO A 243 20.23 5.34 2.68
C PRO A 243 21.57 4.77 3.16
N GLY A 244 22.30 4.12 2.26
CA GLY A 244 23.55 3.43 2.58
C GLY A 244 23.39 2.01 3.15
N THR A 245 22.15 1.52 3.35
CA THR A 245 21.89 0.12 3.69
C THR A 245 21.32 -0.64 2.50
N TYR A 246 21.58 -1.96 2.44
CA TYR A 246 21.28 -2.77 1.26
C TYR A 246 20.68 -4.13 1.61
N PHE A 247 19.69 -4.59 0.85
CA PHE A 247 19.06 -5.90 1.01
C PHE A 247 19.81 -7.06 0.33
N ASN A 248 20.91 -6.80 -0.38
CA ASN A 248 21.66 -7.81 -1.15
C ASN A 248 22.06 -9.04 -0.32
N HIS A 249 22.35 -8.88 0.97
CA HIS A 249 22.70 -9.98 1.87
C HIS A 249 21.56 -11.02 2.09
N ARG A 250 20.32 -10.71 1.66
CA ARG A 250 19.13 -11.57 1.80
C ARG A 250 18.81 -12.37 0.55
N TRP A 251 19.58 -12.21 -0.52
CA TRP A 251 19.33 -12.80 -1.82
C TRP A 251 20.63 -13.14 -2.53
N ASN A 252 20.61 -14.03 -3.51
CA ASN A 252 21.82 -14.40 -4.24
C ASN A 252 21.62 -14.41 -5.75
N GLU A 253 22.73 -14.45 -6.48
CA GLU A 253 22.75 -14.34 -7.95
C GLU A 253 21.95 -15.43 -8.67
N ASP A 254 21.98 -16.67 -8.17
CA ASP A 254 21.21 -17.77 -8.75
C ASP A 254 19.70 -17.57 -8.55
N GLN A 255 19.30 -17.12 -7.35
CA GLN A 255 17.91 -16.78 -7.05
C GLN A 255 17.44 -15.59 -7.88
N TYR A 256 18.29 -14.56 -8.04
CA TYR A 256 18.06 -13.41 -8.91
C TYR A 256 17.83 -13.82 -10.37
N LYS A 257 18.75 -14.61 -10.93
CA LYS A 257 18.66 -15.13 -12.31
C LYS A 257 17.40 -15.97 -12.51
N SER A 258 17.06 -16.82 -11.55
CA SER A 258 15.82 -17.60 -11.57
C SER A 258 14.58 -16.69 -11.55
N PHE A 259 14.56 -15.69 -10.66
CA PHE A 259 13.47 -14.72 -10.57
C PHE A 259 13.29 -13.95 -11.88
N LYS A 260 14.36 -13.41 -12.47
CA LYS A 260 14.33 -12.71 -13.76
C LYS A 260 13.67 -13.56 -14.85
N ASN A 261 14.12 -14.81 -15.01
CA ASN A 261 13.53 -15.73 -15.99
C ASN A 261 12.03 -16.01 -15.73
N ARG A 262 11.62 -16.07 -14.46
CA ARG A 262 10.23 -16.29 -14.09
C ARG A 262 9.37 -15.04 -14.28
N VAL A 263 9.86 -13.85 -13.95
CA VAL A 263 9.15 -12.58 -14.22
C VAL A 263 8.86 -12.45 -15.71
N LYS A 264 9.87 -12.65 -16.58
CA LYS A 264 9.70 -12.62 -18.04
C LYS A 264 8.60 -13.56 -18.53
N LYS A 265 8.63 -14.80 -18.04
CA LYS A 265 7.61 -15.81 -18.37
C LYS A 265 6.21 -15.39 -17.89
N TYR A 266 6.11 -14.86 -16.68
CA TYR A 266 4.82 -14.50 -16.10
C TYR A 266 4.25 -13.20 -16.67
N ALA A 267 5.10 -12.23 -17.02
CA ALA A 267 4.71 -11.04 -17.77
C ALA A 267 4.09 -11.43 -19.12
N ALA A 268 4.74 -12.32 -19.89
CA ALA A 268 4.20 -12.84 -21.14
C ALA A 268 2.84 -13.53 -20.94
N TRP A 269 2.69 -14.35 -19.89
CA TRP A 269 1.43 -15.03 -19.61
C TRP A 269 0.30 -14.08 -19.20
N VAL A 270 0.62 -13.03 -18.44
CA VAL A 270 -0.33 -11.99 -18.05
C VAL A 270 -0.75 -11.17 -19.26
N ASN A 271 0.17 -10.84 -20.17
CA ASN A 271 -0.15 -10.14 -21.42
C ASN A 271 -1.14 -10.97 -22.27
N GLU A 272 -0.84 -12.25 -22.52
CA GLU A 272 -1.73 -13.16 -23.25
C GLU A 272 -3.13 -13.21 -22.63
N ALA A 273 -3.21 -13.41 -21.31
CA ALA A 273 -4.49 -13.51 -20.62
C ALA A 273 -5.30 -12.20 -20.64
N TYR A 274 -4.60 -11.07 -20.52
CA TYR A 274 -5.21 -9.74 -20.51
C TYR A 274 -5.70 -9.32 -21.90
N ASP A 275 -4.90 -9.56 -22.95
CA ASP A 275 -5.17 -9.12 -24.31
C ASP A 275 -6.13 -10.06 -25.07
N GLU A 276 -6.33 -11.30 -24.60
CA GLU A 276 -7.22 -12.30 -25.23
C GLU A 276 -8.71 -11.87 -25.27
N PRO A 277 -9.33 -11.61 -26.43
CA PRO A 277 -10.70 -11.11 -26.53
C PRO A 277 -11.76 -12.12 -26.11
N ASP A 278 -11.54 -13.43 -26.28
CA ASP A 278 -12.49 -14.44 -25.86
C ASP A 278 -12.46 -14.68 -24.34
N LYS A 279 -13.64 -14.70 -23.72
CA LYS A 279 -13.76 -14.81 -22.26
C LYS A 279 -13.25 -16.15 -21.74
N ALA A 280 -13.57 -17.25 -22.41
CA ALA A 280 -13.24 -18.60 -21.94
C ALA A 280 -11.74 -18.88 -22.10
N THR A 281 -11.17 -18.42 -23.21
CA THR A 281 -9.73 -18.51 -23.51
C THR A 281 -8.94 -17.62 -22.55
N SER A 282 -9.38 -16.37 -22.33
CA SER A 282 -8.78 -15.47 -21.33
C SER A 282 -8.81 -16.06 -19.93
N LEU A 283 -9.94 -16.67 -19.51
CA LEU A 283 -10.05 -17.36 -18.23
C LEU A 283 -9.04 -18.50 -18.10
N THR A 284 -8.91 -19.32 -19.14
CA THR A 284 -7.93 -20.42 -19.18
C THR A 284 -6.50 -19.89 -19.06
N ALA A 285 -6.18 -18.80 -19.74
CA ALA A 285 -4.89 -18.13 -19.66
C ALA A 285 -4.62 -17.54 -18.26
N TRP A 286 -5.61 -16.93 -17.61
CA TRP A 286 -5.49 -16.46 -16.22
C TRP A 286 -5.34 -17.63 -15.22
N GLN A 287 -6.03 -18.74 -15.44
CA GLN A 287 -5.87 -19.97 -14.64
C GLN A 287 -4.48 -20.59 -14.83
N ARG A 288 -3.84 -20.43 -15.99
CA ARG A 288 -2.44 -20.81 -16.16
C ARG A 288 -1.51 -20.02 -15.22
N VAL A 289 -1.78 -18.73 -15.01
CA VAL A 289 -1.05 -17.86 -14.07
C VAL A 289 -1.35 -18.25 -12.62
N PHE A 290 -2.63 -18.20 -12.22
CA PHE A 290 -3.04 -18.25 -10.80
C PHE A 290 -3.56 -19.61 -10.31
N GLY A 291 -3.73 -20.56 -11.22
CA GLY A 291 -4.35 -21.86 -10.94
C GLY A 291 -5.87 -21.86 -11.07
N ASN A 292 -6.45 -23.05 -10.95
CA ASN A 292 -7.89 -23.30 -11.12
C ASN A 292 -8.76 -22.59 -10.06
N GLY A 293 -8.16 -22.07 -8.99
CA GLY A 293 -8.84 -21.22 -8.01
C GLY A 293 -9.25 -19.85 -8.57
N PHE A 294 -8.66 -19.41 -9.69
CA PHE A 294 -9.09 -18.22 -10.42
C PHE A 294 -10.34 -18.56 -11.23
N LYS A 295 -11.51 -18.14 -10.73
CA LYS A 295 -12.82 -18.52 -11.27
C LYS A 295 -13.83 -17.38 -11.12
N ALA A 296 -14.99 -17.56 -11.73
CA ALA A 296 -16.07 -16.59 -11.67
C ALA A 296 -16.52 -16.33 -10.22
N PRO A 297 -16.89 -15.09 -9.87
CA PRO A 297 -17.49 -14.80 -8.57
C PRO A 297 -18.79 -15.58 -8.37
N ALA A 298 -19.10 -15.98 -7.13
CA ALA A 298 -20.27 -16.81 -6.81
C ALA A 298 -21.61 -16.22 -7.31
N VAL A 299 -21.75 -14.88 -7.34
CA VAL A 299 -22.95 -14.19 -7.85
C VAL A 299 -23.13 -14.35 -9.38
N ALA A 300 -22.04 -14.54 -10.12
CA ALA A 300 -22.10 -14.80 -11.56
C ALA A 300 -22.51 -16.24 -11.89
N LEU A 301 -22.37 -17.20 -10.96
CA LEU A 301 -22.82 -18.58 -11.14
C LEU A 301 -24.35 -18.69 -11.07
N SER A 302 -25.02 -17.82 -10.30
CA SER A 302 -26.49 -17.76 -10.23
C SER A 302 -27.13 -16.99 -11.39
N ALA A 303 -26.41 -16.09 -12.05
CA ALA A 303 -26.91 -15.29 -13.17
C ALA A 303 -26.83 -16.00 -14.53
N ALA A 304 -26.12 -17.13 -14.63
CA ALA A 304 -26.01 -17.92 -15.86
C ALA A 304 -27.33 -18.62 -16.28
N ALA A 305 -28.41 -18.48 -15.51
CA ALA A 305 -29.74 -19.00 -15.82
C ALA A 305 -30.69 -17.97 -16.46
N SER A 306 -30.24 -16.74 -16.73
CA SER A 306 -31.07 -15.74 -17.40
C SER A 306 -30.19 -14.75 -18.18
N GLU A 307 -30.15 -14.91 -19.50
CA GLU A 307 -29.63 -13.88 -20.39
C GLU A 307 -30.49 -12.60 -20.27
N SER A 308 -29.87 -11.49 -19.87
CA SER A 308 -30.20 -10.15 -20.37
C SER A 308 -29.16 -9.12 -19.92
N ALA A 309 -28.63 -8.38 -20.90
CA ALA A 309 -27.93 -7.10 -20.87
C ALA A 309 -26.68 -6.93 -19.96
N PRO A 310 -25.63 -6.22 -20.45
CA PRO A 310 -24.42 -5.97 -19.68
C PRO A 310 -24.72 -5.08 -18.46
N PRO A 311 -24.08 -5.32 -17.30
CA PRO A 311 -24.25 -4.46 -16.14
C PRO A 311 -23.59 -3.11 -16.42
N THR A 312 -24.39 -2.06 -16.31
CA THR A 312 -23.94 -0.68 -16.18
C THR A 312 -22.95 -0.60 -15.01
N PRO A 313 -21.82 0.13 -15.13
CA PRO A 313 -20.84 0.24 -14.06
C PRO A 313 -21.53 0.74 -12.79
N VAL A 314 -21.25 0.08 -11.66
CA VAL A 314 -21.60 0.58 -10.32
C VAL A 314 -20.81 1.86 -10.12
N ARG A 315 -21.42 2.99 -10.49
CA ARG A 315 -21.02 4.31 -10.02
C ARG A 315 -21.22 4.28 -8.50
N LEU A 316 -20.22 4.73 -7.74
CA LEU A 316 -20.45 5.19 -6.37
C LEU A 316 -21.72 6.04 -6.39
N GLU A 317 -22.63 5.85 -5.43
CA GLU A 317 -23.85 6.67 -5.39
C GLU A 317 -23.45 8.14 -5.48
N ARG A 318 -23.87 8.75 -6.59
CA ARG A 318 -23.61 10.13 -6.95
C ARG A 318 -24.15 10.98 -5.80
N ALA A 319 -23.34 11.87 -5.23
CA ALA A 319 -23.91 12.78 -4.22
C ALA A 319 -25.06 13.57 -4.85
N PRO A 320 -26.06 14.01 -4.05
CA PRO A 320 -27.07 14.93 -4.54
C PRO A 320 -26.40 16.10 -5.28
N ASN A 321 -26.82 16.34 -6.52
CA ASN A 321 -26.29 17.39 -7.42
C ASN A 321 -24.79 17.29 -7.79
N GLU A 322 -24.11 16.16 -7.56
CA GLU A 322 -22.73 16.00 -8.01
C GLU A 322 -22.65 16.07 -9.53
N GLN A 323 -21.77 16.92 -10.05
CA GLN A 323 -21.54 17.17 -11.47
C GLN A 323 -20.19 16.61 -11.91
N PHE A 324 -20.08 16.27 -13.19
CA PHE A 324 -18.83 15.85 -13.81
C PHE A 324 -18.50 16.77 -14.99
N ILE A 325 -17.22 17.05 -15.22
CA ILE A 325 -16.78 18.08 -16.18
C ILE A 325 -17.20 17.72 -17.61
N GLU A 326 -17.30 16.43 -17.91
CA GLU A 326 -17.74 15.89 -19.20
C GLU A 326 -19.22 16.20 -19.48
N GLU A 327 -20.04 16.45 -18.45
CA GLU A 327 -21.46 16.77 -18.60
C GLU A 327 -21.70 18.22 -19.05
N PHE A 328 -20.66 19.06 -18.98
CA PHE A 328 -20.67 20.42 -19.50
C PHE A 328 -20.29 20.45 -20.99
N GLY A 329 -20.10 19.28 -21.62
CA GLY A 329 -19.74 19.15 -23.04
C GLY A 329 -18.25 19.28 -23.31
N PHE A 330 -17.41 19.34 -22.27
CA PHE A 330 -15.96 19.37 -22.43
C PHE A 330 -15.40 17.97 -22.66
N ALA A 331 -14.62 17.80 -23.73
CA ALA A 331 -13.86 16.56 -23.94
C ALA A 331 -12.58 16.58 -23.09
N ILE A 332 -12.25 15.46 -22.44
CA ILE A 332 -11.01 15.35 -21.68
C ILE A 332 -9.86 14.97 -22.62
N ASN A 333 -8.86 15.85 -22.73
CA ASN A 333 -7.66 15.66 -23.54
C ASN A 333 -6.46 16.30 -22.84
N LEU A 334 -5.93 15.58 -21.85
CA LEU A 334 -4.87 16.06 -20.97
C LEU A 334 -3.53 16.08 -21.71
N THR A 335 -3.07 17.27 -22.08
CA THR A 335 -1.80 17.48 -22.79
C THR A 335 -0.83 18.38 -22.02
N HIS A 336 -1.25 18.83 -20.84
CA HIS A 336 -0.60 19.83 -20.00
C HIS A 336 -0.76 19.42 -18.53
N ALA A 337 0.07 19.98 -17.66
CA ALA A 337 0.03 19.76 -16.23
C ALA A 337 -0.74 20.88 -15.52
N ALA A 338 -1.46 20.51 -14.46
CA ALA A 338 -1.99 21.45 -13.48
C ALA A 338 -1.58 20.97 -12.08
N HIS A 339 -1.50 21.89 -11.14
CA HIS A 339 -1.13 21.61 -9.77
C HIS A 339 -1.95 22.48 -8.82
N ILE A 340 -2.64 21.84 -7.87
CA ILE A 340 -3.34 22.52 -6.80
C ILE A 340 -2.40 22.65 -5.60
N ASP A 341 -1.99 23.87 -5.31
CA ASP A 341 -1.41 24.23 -4.02
C ASP A 341 -2.53 24.47 -3.02
N ALA A 342 -2.41 23.88 -1.83
CA ALA A 342 -3.45 23.93 -0.81
C ALA A 342 -2.87 24.31 0.54
N THR A 343 -3.41 25.38 1.13
CA THR A 343 -2.98 25.91 2.42
C THR A 343 -4.13 25.89 3.44
N ALA A 344 -3.86 25.44 4.66
CA ALA A 344 -4.80 25.48 5.78
C ALA A 344 -4.42 26.64 6.68
N LEU A 345 -5.40 27.49 7.01
CA LEU A 345 -5.29 28.48 8.06
C LEU A 345 -5.85 27.87 9.36
N MET A 346 -4.94 27.51 10.26
CA MET A 346 -5.25 27.01 11.60
C MET A 346 -5.15 28.15 12.62
N ASP A 347 -6.09 28.19 13.56
CA ASP A 347 -6.15 29.18 14.65
C ASP A 347 -6.05 30.65 14.18
N GLY A 348 -6.55 30.95 12.98
CA GLY A 348 -6.61 32.31 12.40
C GLY A 348 -5.28 32.91 11.90
N TRP A 349 -4.14 32.27 12.15
CA TRP A 349 -2.82 32.85 11.81
C TRP A 349 -1.78 31.85 11.29
N ARG A 350 -1.91 30.55 11.60
CA ARG A 350 -0.93 29.53 11.17
C ARG A 350 -1.30 28.99 9.80
N LYS A 351 -0.50 29.32 8.80
CA LYS A 351 -0.58 28.72 7.45
C LYS A 351 0.23 27.43 7.41
N SER A 352 -0.36 26.35 6.92
CA SER A 352 0.33 25.07 6.70
C SER A 352 -0.07 24.44 5.37
N ASP A 353 0.89 23.88 4.66
CA ASP A 353 0.66 23.09 3.45
C ASP A 353 -0.13 21.82 3.80
N LEU A 354 -1.30 21.65 3.17
CA LEU A 354 -2.20 20.51 3.43
C LEU A 354 -1.54 19.18 3.14
N ARG A 355 -0.61 19.09 2.17
CA ARG A 355 0.04 17.82 1.82
C ARG A 355 0.88 17.25 2.95
N ARG A 356 1.33 18.11 3.88
CA ARG A 356 2.12 17.72 5.06
C ARG A 356 1.25 17.27 6.22
N LEU A 357 -0.06 17.50 6.16
CA LEU A 357 -0.99 17.20 7.24
C LEU A 357 -1.68 15.85 6.99
N ARG A 358 -1.65 14.97 7.99
CA ARG A 358 -2.28 13.65 7.93
C ARG A 358 -3.81 13.73 7.99
N TRP A 359 -4.33 14.67 8.77
CA TRP A 359 -5.76 14.97 8.98
C TRP A 359 -5.94 16.45 9.29
N LEU A 360 -7.10 17.00 8.94
CA LEU A 360 -7.50 18.36 9.29
C LEU A 360 -8.52 18.32 10.43
N ALA A 361 -8.35 19.22 11.40
CA ALA A 361 -9.40 19.52 12.37
C ALA A 361 -10.58 20.23 11.68
N ARG A 362 -11.73 20.25 12.36
CA ARG A 362 -12.90 21.05 11.95
C ARG A 362 -12.64 22.55 12.17
N ASN A 363 -13.35 23.36 11.39
CA ASN A 363 -13.32 24.82 11.37
C ASN A 363 -12.00 25.44 10.93
N CYS A 364 -11.25 24.77 10.06
CA CYS A 364 -10.10 25.34 9.36
C CYS A 364 -10.56 25.95 8.04
N GLN A 365 -10.10 27.16 7.76
CA GLN A 365 -10.23 27.76 6.44
C GLN A 365 -9.14 27.18 5.52
N LEU A 366 -9.52 26.80 4.30
CA LEU A 366 -8.59 26.26 3.31
C LEU A 366 -8.55 27.18 2.10
N ASP A 367 -7.36 27.49 1.62
CA ASP A 367 -7.15 28.24 0.39
C ASP A 367 -6.47 27.31 -0.63
N PHE A 368 -7.09 27.18 -1.81
CA PHE A 368 -6.55 26.43 -2.94
C PHE A 368 -6.16 27.40 -4.05
N GLU A 369 -5.02 27.16 -4.68
CA GLU A 369 -4.56 27.87 -5.87
C GLU A 369 -4.16 26.85 -6.93
N VAL A 370 -4.59 27.05 -8.18
CA VAL A 370 -4.18 26.18 -9.29
C VAL A 370 -3.15 26.87 -10.17
N THR A 371 -2.03 26.19 -10.39
CA THR A 371 -1.00 26.54 -11.37
C THR A 371 -1.03 25.57 -12.54
N THR A 372 -0.69 26.04 -13.75
CA THR A 372 -0.70 25.21 -14.96
C THR A 372 0.27 25.73 -16.01
N ASP A 373 0.75 24.84 -16.88
CA ASP A 373 1.57 25.17 -18.05
C ASP A 373 0.74 25.41 -19.33
N VAL A 374 -0.59 25.29 -19.26
CA VAL A 374 -1.50 25.68 -20.36
C VAL A 374 -1.34 27.17 -20.63
N GLN A 375 -1.00 27.53 -21.88
CA GLN A 375 -0.90 28.93 -22.28
C GLN A 375 -2.29 29.58 -22.32
N GLU A 376 -2.41 30.80 -21.82
CA GLU A 376 -3.64 31.59 -21.91
C GLU A 376 -4.05 31.86 -23.38
N PRO A 377 -5.35 32.09 -23.66
CA PRO A 377 -6.47 32.06 -22.71
C PRO A 377 -6.95 30.62 -22.42
N TYR A 378 -7.43 30.40 -21.19
CA TYR A 378 -8.11 29.20 -20.73
C TYR A 378 -9.12 29.55 -19.64
N ASP A 379 -10.11 28.70 -19.45
CA ASP A 379 -11.08 28.79 -18.35
C ASP A 379 -10.69 27.82 -17.23
N VAL A 380 -10.97 28.20 -15.98
CA VAL A 380 -10.78 27.32 -14.81
C VAL A 380 -12.13 26.94 -14.23
N TYR A 381 -12.31 25.66 -13.91
CA TYR A 381 -13.47 25.15 -13.21
C TYR A 381 -13.04 24.41 -11.95
N TRP A 382 -13.75 24.63 -10.86
CA TRP A 382 -13.49 23.97 -9.57
C TRP A 382 -14.61 23.00 -9.24
N LYS A 383 -14.23 21.77 -8.87
CA LYS A 383 -15.12 20.84 -8.18
C LYS A 383 -14.73 20.75 -6.74
N VAL A 384 -15.71 20.75 -5.84
CA VAL A 384 -15.46 20.34 -4.47
C VAL A 384 -16.41 19.25 -4.06
N ARG A 385 -15.84 18.12 -3.63
CA ARG A 385 -16.56 16.91 -3.25
C ARG A 385 -16.46 16.69 -1.76
N ASN A 386 -17.60 16.74 -1.07
CA ASN A 386 -17.66 16.36 0.34
C ASN A 386 -18.21 14.93 0.49
N VAL A 387 -17.39 14.04 1.05
CA VAL A 387 -17.71 12.63 1.33
C VAL A 387 -17.68 12.41 2.85
N GLY A 388 -18.75 11.90 3.48
CA GLY A 388 -18.79 11.65 4.93
C GLY A 388 -20.20 11.51 5.49
N VAL A 389 -20.32 11.44 6.82
CA VAL A 389 -21.59 11.20 7.54
C VAL A 389 -22.35 12.52 7.78
N ALA A 390 -22.72 13.20 6.70
CA ALA A 390 -23.55 14.40 6.75
C ALA A 390 -24.52 14.40 5.57
N GLU A 391 -25.65 13.70 5.72
CA GLU A 391 -26.64 13.41 4.67
C GLU A 391 -27.16 14.64 3.90
N HIS A 392 -26.96 15.86 4.42
CA HIS A 392 -27.45 17.10 3.83
C HIS A 392 -26.34 18.09 3.43
N ARG A 393 -25.07 17.65 3.46
CA ARG A 393 -23.90 18.48 3.10
C ARG A 393 -22.94 17.79 2.14
N LEU A 394 -23.35 16.66 1.57
CA LEU A 394 -22.68 16.06 0.44
C LEU A 394 -22.79 17.03 -0.74
N ARG A 395 -21.66 17.35 -1.36
CA ARG A 395 -21.60 18.15 -2.59
C ARG A 395 -20.70 17.46 -3.61
N GLY A 396 -20.78 17.91 -4.84
CA GLY A 396 -19.87 17.59 -5.94
C GLY A 396 -20.08 18.49 -7.16
N GLU A 397 -20.65 19.68 -6.96
CA GLU A 397 -20.95 20.65 -8.02
C GLU A 397 -19.66 21.23 -8.59
N ILE A 398 -19.73 21.66 -9.85
CA ILE A 398 -18.63 22.30 -10.58
C ILE A 398 -19.00 23.78 -10.79
N THR A 399 -18.11 24.67 -10.38
CA THR A 399 -18.27 26.12 -10.54
C THR A 399 -17.15 26.69 -11.39
N ALA A 400 -17.48 27.59 -12.32
CA ALA A 400 -16.47 28.39 -13.00
C ALA A 400 -15.71 29.26 -11.97
N ASP A 401 -14.40 29.38 -12.17
CA ASP A 401 -13.53 30.29 -11.42
C ASP A 401 -13.86 31.75 -11.73
N ASP A 402 -13.55 32.66 -10.81
CA ASP A 402 -13.79 34.10 -10.95
C ASP A 402 -12.62 34.85 -11.63
N GLY A 403 -11.67 34.12 -12.20
CA GLY A 403 -10.45 34.64 -12.83
C GLY A 403 -9.26 34.76 -11.87
N ARG A 404 -9.41 34.34 -10.61
CA ARG A 404 -8.33 34.39 -9.61
C ARG A 404 -7.53 33.10 -9.54
N ARG A 405 -8.01 32.00 -10.14
CA ARG A 405 -7.43 30.65 -10.05
C ARG A 405 -7.32 30.16 -8.61
N THR A 406 -8.27 30.57 -7.78
CA THR A 406 -8.29 30.23 -6.35
C THR A 406 -9.66 29.78 -5.89
N LYS A 407 -9.69 28.92 -4.88
CA LYS A 407 -10.94 28.44 -4.26
C LYS A 407 -10.80 28.45 -2.74
N GLN A 408 -11.81 28.96 -2.04
CA GLN A 408 -11.82 29.02 -0.57
C GLN A 408 -12.79 27.99 0.02
N GLU A 409 -12.19 27.07 0.77
CA GLU A 409 -12.67 25.96 1.60
C GLU A 409 -13.03 26.23 3.06
N ASN A 410 -13.95 25.49 3.69
CA ASN A 410 -13.93 25.31 5.16
C ASN A 410 -14.10 23.83 5.54
N THR A 411 -13.35 23.36 6.55
CA THR A 411 -13.52 22.00 7.10
C THR A 411 -14.66 21.97 8.11
N LEU A 412 -15.76 21.27 7.82
CA LEU A 412 -16.95 21.33 8.70
C LEU A 412 -17.28 20.02 9.40
N TYR A 413 -17.03 18.88 8.75
CA TYR A 413 -17.38 17.58 9.28
C TYR A 413 -16.40 16.49 8.84
N PRO A 414 -16.31 15.37 9.58
CA PRO A 414 -15.35 14.31 9.27
C PRO A 414 -15.66 13.66 7.93
N GLY A 415 -14.61 13.34 7.18
CA GLY A 415 -14.79 12.80 5.85
C GLY A 415 -13.55 12.82 4.97
N ARG A 416 -13.59 12.05 3.89
CA ARG A 416 -12.53 12.01 2.87
C ARG A 416 -12.92 12.92 1.70
N HIS A 417 -12.93 14.22 1.95
CA HIS A 417 -13.31 15.21 0.94
C HIS A 417 -12.17 15.40 -0.08
N TYR A 418 -12.46 16.07 -1.19
CA TYR A 418 -11.43 16.49 -2.16
C TYR A 418 -11.87 17.70 -2.98
N VAL A 419 -10.90 18.41 -3.54
CA VAL A 419 -11.06 19.50 -4.52
C VAL A 419 -10.43 19.08 -5.84
N GLU A 420 -11.03 19.44 -6.97
CA GLU A 420 -10.45 19.30 -8.30
C GLU A 420 -10.47 20.64 -9.02
N ALA A 421 -9.45 20.88 -9.85
CA ALA A 421 -9.38 21.99 -10.77
C ALA A 421 -9.29 21.45 -12.19
N TYR A 422 -10.05 22.03 -13.11
CA TYR A 422 -10.02 21.71 -14.54
C TYR A 422 -9.63 22.95 -15.32
N ILE A 423 -8.61 22.83 -16.16
CA ILE A 423 -8.17 23.87 -17.07
C ILE A 423 -8.73 23.56 -18.45
N VAL A 424 -9.67 24.38 -18.91
CA VAL A 424 -10.41 24.18 -20.16
C VAL A 424 -9.91 25.16 -21.21
N LYS A 425 -9.49 24.64 -22.37
CA LYS A 425 -9.09 25.44 -23.53
C LYS A 425 -9.61 24.80 -24.81
N ASP A 426 -10.21 25.63 -25.66
CA ASP A 426 -10.84 25.22 -26.93
C ASP A 426 -11.91 24.12 -26.74
N GLY A 427 -12.72 24.23 -25.68
CA GLY A 427 -13.77 23.26 -25.35
C GLY A 427 -13.24 21.89 -24.86
N GLN A 428 -11.96 21.80 -24.52
CA GLN A 428 -11.32 20.58 -24.01
C GLN A 428 -10.66 20.82 -22.66
N VAL A 429 -10.76 19.87 -21.74
CA VAL A 429 -9.96 19.86 -20.52
C VAL A 429 -8.53 19.50 -20.91
N ARG A 430 -7.61 20.46 -20.79
CA ARG A 430 -6.19 20.32 -21.19
C ARG A 430 -5.27 19.94 -20.04
N ALA A 431 -5.65 20.30 -18.82
CA ALA A 431 -4.98 19.93 -17.59
C ALA A 431 -5.99 19.82 -16.46
N MET A 432 -5.73 18.97 -15.48
CA MET A 432 -6.52 18.90 -14.25
C MET A 432 -5.65 18.38 -13.11
N ASP A 433 -6.03 18.68 -11.87
CA ASP A 433 -5.43 18.12 -10.67
C ASP A 433 -6.50 17.89 -9.61
N ARG A 434 -6.21 17.01 -8.65
CA ARG A 434 -7.08 16.68 -7.52
C ARG A 434 -6.29 16.72 -6.22
N HIS A 435 -6.81 17.45 -5.24
CA HIS A 435 -6.26 17.53 -3.90
C HIS A 435 -7.20 16.89 -2.87
N GLY A 436 -6.70 15.93 -2.09
CA GLY A 436 -7.45 15.29 -1.02
C GLY A 436 -7.53 16.13 0.26
N VAL A 437 -8.69 16.20 0.89
CA VAL A 437 -8.97 16.99 2.10
C VAL A 437 -9.55 16.06 3.18
N PRO A 438 -8.71 15.28 3.88
CA PRO A 438 -9.17 14.38 4.93
C PRO A 438 -9.44 15.14 6.25
N ILE A 439 -10.67 15.10 6.75
CA ILE A 439 -11.10 15.73 8.01
C ILE A 439 -11.43 14.65 9.05
N GLU A 440 -10.98 14.84 10.30
CA GLU A 440 -11.27 13.98 11.46
C GLU A 440 -12.33 14.56 12.41
#